data_AF-T0ZVE3-F1
#
_entry.id   AF-T0ZVE3-F1
#
_cell.length_a   1.000
_cell.length_b   1.000
_cell.length_c   1.000
_cell.angle_alpha   90.00
_cell.angle_beta   90.00
_cell.angle_gamma   90.00
#
_symmetry.space_group_name_H-M   'P 1'
#
loop_
_entity.id
_entity.type
_entity.pdbx_description
1 polymer ?
#
loop_
_entity_poly.entity_id
_entity_poly.type
_entity_poly.pdbx_seq_one_letter_code
_entity_poly.pdbx_strand_id
1 'polypeptide(L)'
;DRIDYLQRDAHYTGVAHGFIDAARLLATIDRERGRLVFAAKGRSAIEGFLVGRALMYASVYYHKTVRAAETMTQAAVERSDDFRSGANAWVRASDGELLTRLQDEGGLPGELVRRLIERRLYKRIYSGPGPSDPEEAESLGRGPERRTLEDRWAERAGTPPGSVLIDPAALL
;
A
#
# COMPACT_ATOMS: atom_id res chain seq x y z
N ASP A 1 7.18 13.14 10.92
CA ASP A 1 6.73 12.11 9.97
C ASP A 1 5.37 12.45 9.37
N ARG A 2 4.23 12.06 9.97
CA ARG A 2 2.88 12.28 9.38
C ARG A 2 2.55 13.68 8.89
N ILE A 3 2.98 14.71 9.61
CA ILE A 3 2.77 16.10 9.20
C ILE A 3 3.48 16.40 7.86
N ASP A 4 4.70 15.87 7.69
CA ASP A 4 5.50 16.06 6.48
C ASP A 4 4.91 15.30 5.29
N TYR A 5 4.73 13.98 5.41
CA TYR A 5 4.31 13.20 4.24
C TYR A 5 2.90 13.58 3.76
N LEU A 6 1.97 13.94 4.65
CA LEU A 6 0.64 14.36 4.23
C LEU A 6 0.68 15.67 3.43
N GLN A 7 1.53 16.63 3.83
CA GLN A 7 1.71 17.88 3.09
C GLN A 7 2.46 17.66 1.77
N ARG A 8 3.54 16.88 1.82
CA ARG A 8 4.38 16.51 0.68
C ARG A 8 3.55 15.80 -0.39
N ASP A 9 2.83 14.75 0.00
CA ASP A 9 2.03 13.95 -0.93
C ASP A 9 0.89 14.77 -1.52
N ALA A 10 0.20 15.58 -0.73
CA ALA A 10 -0.83 16.50 -1.24
C ALA A 10 -0.24 17.47 -2.29
N HIS A 11 0.95 18.01 -2.04
CA HIS A 11 1.64 18.89 -2.97
C HIS A 11 2.03 18.17 -4.28
N TYR A 12 2.71 17.03 -4.20
CA TYR A 12 3.19 16.32 -5.40
C TYR A 12 2.09 15.61 -6.19
N THR A 13 0.99 15.23 -5.54
CA THR A 13 -0.17 14.63 -6.22
C THR A 13 -1.16 15.67 -6.76
N GLY A 14 -1.06 16.93 -6.33
CA GLY A 14 -2.00 18.00 -6.67
C GLY A 14 -3.37 17.86 -5.99
N VAL A 15 -3.50 16.96 -5.02
CA VAL A 15 -4.74 16.72 -4.28
C VAL A 15 -4.90 17.76 -3.18
N ALA A 16 -5.90 18.64 -3.31
CA ALA A 16 -6.21 19.67 -2.33
C ALA A 16 -7.30 19.22 -1.35
N HIS A 17 -6.91 18.52 -0.30
CA HIS A 17 -7.84 17.96 0.71
C HIS A 17 -7.79 18.64 2.07
N GLY A 18 -7.74 19.97 2.06
CA GLY A 18 -7.66 20.78 3.27
C GLY A 18 -6.22 21.09 3.67
N PHE A 19 -6.01 22.30 4.17
CA PHE A 19 -4.70 22.78 4.58
C PHE A 19 -4.32 22.17 5.93
N ILE A 20 -3.23 21.39 5.96
CA ILE A 20 -2.62 20.95 7.21
C ILE A 20 -1.77 22.10 7.75
N ASP A 21 -2.20 22.72 8.83
CA ASP A 21 -1.45 23.79 9.50
C ASP A 21 -0.35 23.19 10.40
N ALA A 22 0.74 22.76 9.76
CA ALA A 22 1.91 22.21 10.44
C ALA A 22 2.49 23.16 11.48
N ALA A 23 2.54 24.46 11.17
CA ALA A 23 3.08 25.47 12.08
C ALA A 23 2.25 25.55 13.36
N ARG A 24 0.91 25.56 13.26
CA ARG A 24 0.03 25.56 14.42
C ARG A 24 0.08 24.26 15.21
N LEU A 25 0.17 23.11 14.55
CA LEU A 25 0.33 21.82 15.24
C LEU A 25 1.62 21.80 16.07
N LEU A 26 2.75 22.20 15.47
CA LEU A 26 4.03 22.25 16.16
C LEU A 26 4.07 23.31 17.27
N ALA A 27 3.42 24.46 17.09
CA ALA A 27 3.34 25.50 18.11
C ALA A 27 2.39 25.17 19.28
N THR A 28 1.62 24.10 19.17
CA THR A 28 0.65 23.68 20.21
C THR A 28 0.92 22.30 20.79
N ILE A 29 1.95 21.61 20.31
CA ILE A 29 2.41 20.35 20.91
C ILE A 29 3.12 20.63 22.24
N ASP A 30 2.90 19.77 23.22
CA ASP A 30 3.54 19.84 24.53
C ASP A 30 3.72 18.41 25.09
N ARG A 31 4.33 18.29 26.27
CA ARG A 31 4.57 17.01 26.94
C ARG A 31 3.96 17.01 28.34
N GLU A 32 3.05 16.07 28.58
CA GLU A 32 2.45 15.85 29.90
C GLU A 32 2.57 14.38 30.31
N ARG A 33 3.15 14.11 31.49
CA ARG A 33 3.33 12.75 32.05
C ARG A 33 3.97 11.77 31.05
N GLY A 34 5.00 12.23 30.35
CA GLY A 34 5.72 11.41 29.37
C GLY A 34 5.03 11.22 28.02
N ARG A 35 3.85 11.80 27.80
CA ARG A 35 3.09 11.70 26.54
C ARG A 35 3.07 13.02 25.80
N LEU A 36 3.05 12.95 24.48
CA LEU A 36 2.77 14.12 23.64
C LEU A 36 1.30 14.49 23.77
N VAL A 37 1.04 15.77 24.03
CA VAL A 37 -0.28 16.35 24.14
C VAL A 37 -0.36 17.59 23.26
N PHE A 38 -1.57 18.11 23.05
CA PHE A 38 -1.76 19.38 22.38
C PHE A 38 -2.53 20.34 23.29
N ALA A 39 -2.09 21.59 23.34
CA ALA A 39 -2.81 22.65 24.02
C ALA A 39 -4.20 22.87 23.39
N ALA A 40 -5.21 23.17 24.20
CA ALA A 40 -6.59 23.36 23.72
C ALA A 40 -6.72 24.42 22.60
N LYS A 41 -5.85 25.45 22.61
CA LYS A 41 -5.77 26.47 21.54
C LYS A 41 -5.38 25.90 20.17
N GLY A 42 -4.88 24.68 20.08
CA GLY A 42 -4.52 23.96 18.85
C GLY A 42 -5.64 23.10 18.27
N ARG A 43 -6.82 23.05 18.90
CA ARG A 43 -7.92 22.14 18.53
C ARG A 43 -8.28 22.18 17.04
N SER A 44 -8.46 23.37 16.46
CA SER A 44 -8.84 23.50 15.05
C SER A 44 -7.79 22.93 14.09
N ALA A 45 -6.50 23.09 14.41
CA ALA A 45 -5.42 22.53 13.61
C ALA A 45 -5.39 21.00 13.66
N ILE A 46 -5.73 20.42 14.81
CA ILE A 46 -5.86 18.96 14.98
C ILE A 46 -7.06 18.44 14.18
N GLU A 47 -8.21 19.10 14.28
CA GLU A 47 -9.41 18.72 13.52
C GLU A 47 -9.13 18.78 12.01
N GLY A 48 -8.50 19.86 11.53
CA GLY A 48 -8.06 19.99 10.13
C GLY A 48 -7.08 18.88 9.72
N PHE A 49 -6.12 18.54 10.58
CA PHE A 49 -5.18 17.44 10.34
C PHE A 49 -5.89 16.08 10.22
N LEU A 50 -6.85 15.78 11.10
CA LEU A 50 -7.59 14.51 11.07
C LEU A 50 -8.45 14.39 9.82
N VAL A 51 -9.15 15.46 9.43
CA VAL A 51 -9.95 15.51 8.19
C VAL A 51 -9.05 15.37 6.97
N GLY A 52 -7.97 16.17 6.89
CA GLY A 52 -7.03 16.12 5.77
C GLY A 52 -6.41 14.74 5.62
N ARG A 53 -6.04 14.09 6.73
CA ARG A 53 -5.57 12.71 6.72
C ARG A 53 -6.63 11.75 6.17
N ALA A 54 -7.86 11.80 6.65
CA ALA A 54 -8.92 10.90 6.19
C ALA A 54 -9.16 11.03 4.68
N LEU A 55 -9.15 12.25 4.16
CA LEU A 55 -9.29 12.53 2.74
C LEU A 55 -8.08 12.05 1.91
N MET A 56 -6.84 12.21 2.41
CA MET A 56 -5.65 11.67 1.76
C MET A 56 -5.68 10.14 1.64
N TYR A 57 -6.15 9.45 2.69
CA TYR A 57 -6.36 8.01 2.64
C TYR A 57 -7.40 7.60 1.60
N ALA A 58 -8.53 8.29 1.54
CA ALA A 58 -9.58 7.96 0.58
C ALA A 58 -9.16 8.21 -0.89
N SER A 59 -8.45 9.33 -1.15
CA SER A 59 -8.21 9.80 -2.51
C SER A 59 -6.86 9.39 -3.10
N VAL A 60 -5.85 9.18 -2.25
CA VAL A 60 -4.48 8.87 -2.70
C VAL A 60 -4.11 7.45 -2.29
N TYR A 61 -4.03 7.16 -1.00
CA TYR A 61 -3.45 5.91 -0.50
C TYR A 61 -4.30 4.67 -0.82
N TYR A 62 -5.64 4.79 -0.74
CA TYR A 62 -6.57 3.72 -1.13
C TYR A 62 -7.16 3.90 -2.54
N HIS A 63 -6.53 4.72 -3.38
CA HIS A 63 -6.97 4.84 -4.75
C HIS A 63 -6.80 3.51 -5.48
N LYS A 64 -7.88 2.99 -6.07
CA LYS A 64 -7.95 1.64 -6.68
C LYS A 64 -6.81 1.33 -7.67
N THR A 65 -6.35 2.33 -8.41
CA THR A 65 -5.27 2.17 -9.40
C THR A 65 -3.90 2.08 -8.72
N VAL A 66 -3.69 2.82 -7.62
CA VAL A 66 -2.47 2.74 -6.80
C VAL A 66 -2.41 1.37 -6.13
N ARG A 67 -3.52 0.96 -5.51
CA ARG A 67 -3.66 -0.37 -4.92
C ARG A 67 -3.37 -1.48 -5.93
N ALA A 68 -3.93 -1.41 -7.13
CA ALA A 68 -3.67 -2.41 -8.17
C ALA A 68 -2.18 -2.49 -8.54
N ALA A 69 -1.48 -1.35 -8.66
CA ALA A 69 -0.05 -1.34 -8.93
C ALA A 69 0.75 -1.93 -7.76
N GLU A 70 0.43 -1.54 -6.53
CA GLU A 70 1.08 -2.05 -5.32
C GLU A 70 0.91 -3.57 -5.17
N THR A 71 -0.32 -4.08 -5.32
CA THR A 71 -0.59 -5.52 -5.26
C THR A 71 0.14 -6.29 -6.37
N MET A 72 0.23 -5.73 -7.58
CA MET A 72 1.02 -6.33 -8.67
C MET A 72 2.52 -6.37 -8.34
N THR A 73 3.08 -5.29 -7.78
CA THR A 73 4.50 -5.26 -7.36
C THR A 73 4.75 -6.27 -6.24
N GLN A 74 3.88 -6.32 -5.23
CA GLN A 74 3.96 -7.29 -4.15
C GLN A 74 3.88 -8.72 -4.70
N ALA A 75 2.96 -9.00 -5.61
CA ALA A 75 2.83 -10.30 -6.23
C ALA A 75 4.06 -10.69 -7.06
N ALA A 76 4.70 -9.74 -7.74
CA ALA A 76 5.95 -9.98 -8.46
C ALA A 76 7.08 -10.37 -7.50
N VAL A 77 7.26 -9.61 -6.41
CA VAL A 77 8.26 -9.88 -5.37
C VAL A 77 8.02 -11.24 -4.72
N GLU A 78 6.81 -11.49 -4.23
CA GLU A 78 6.51 -12.73 -3.49
C GLU A 78 6.59 -14.00 -4.33
N ARG A 79 6.49 -13.86 -5.65
CA ARG A 79 6.60 -14.96 -6.60
C ARG A 79 7.98 -15.06 -7.24
N SER A 80 8.92 -14.18 -6.87
CA SER A 80 10.32 -14.27 -7.28
C SER A 80 11.05 -15.42 -6.58
N ASP A 81 12.01 -16.03 -7.28
CA ASP A 81 12.89 -17.06 -6.72
C ASP A 81 13.73 -16.52 -5.55
N ASP A 82 14.18 -15.27 -5.63
CA ASP A 82 14.92 -14.58 -4.56
C ASP A 82 14.09 -14.48 -3.27
N PHE A 83 12.82 -14.09 -3.38
CA PHE A 83 11.94 -14.03 -2.20
C PHE A 83 11.66 -15.44 -1.65
N ARG A 84 11.39 -16.41 -2.53
CA ARG A 84 11.05 -17.79 -2.12
C ARG A 84 12.24 -18.54 -1.51
N SER A 85 13.45 -18.22 -1.93
CA SER A 85 14.68 -18.75 -1.33
C SER A 85 15.03 -18.11 0.03
N GLY A 86 14.30 -17.08 0.44
CA GLY A 86 14.57 -16.34 1.68
C GLY A 86 15.78 -15.42 1.57
N ALA A 87 16.22 -15.10 0.35
CA ALA A 87 17.32 -14.18 0.15
C ALA A 87 16.90 -12.76 0.55
N ASN A 88 17.68 -12.11 1.42
CA ASN A 88 17.52 -10.69 1.76
C ASN A 88 18.03 -9.76 0.64
N ALA A 89 18.07 -10.23 -0.61
CA ALA A 89 18.59 -9.51 -1.77
C ALA A 89 17.82 -8.20 -2.04
N TRP A 90 16.54 -8.16 -1.63
CA TRP A 90 15.65 -7.00 -1.77
C TRP A 90 15.92 -5.88 -0.78
N VAL A 91 16.49 -6.17 0.40
CA VAL A 91 16.71 -5.15 1.45
C VAL A 91 17.68 -4.05 1.01
N ARG A 92 18.57 -4.37 0.06
CA ARG A 92 19.58 -3.44 -0.47
C ARG A 92 19.25 -2.90 -1.85
N ALA A 93 18.15 -3.36 -2.46
CA ALA A 93 17.77 -2.95 -3.79
C ALA A 93 17.05 -1.59 -3.74
N SER A 94 17.47 -0.67 -4.60
CA SER A 94 16.67 0.48 -4.99
C SER A 94 15.46 0.05 -5.83
N ASP A 95 14.48 0.95 -6.00
CA ASP A 95 13.31 0.69 -6.83
C ASP A 95 13.69 0.28 -8.27
N GLY A 96 14.71 0.92 -8.84
CA GLY A 96 15.20 0.57 -10.19
C GLY A 96 15.80 -0.84 -10.24
N GLU A 97 16.66 -1.18 -9.29
CA GLU A 97 17.27 -2.51 -9.22
C GLU A 97 16.21 -3.61 -8.96
N LEU A 98 15.22 -3.31 -8.12
CA LEU A 98 14.08 -4.20 -7.87
C LEU A 98 13.36 -4.53 -9.17
N LEU A 99 12.96 -3.50 -9.92
CA LEU A 99 12.21 -3.68 -11.17
C LEU A 99 13.06 -4.40 -12.23
N THR A 100 14.33 -4.02 -12.40
CA THR A 100 15.22 -4.69 -13.37
C THR A 100 15.41 -6.17 -13.04
N ARG A 101 15.69 -6.51 -11.77
CA ARG A 101 15.88 -7.92 -11.39
C ARG A 101 14.64 -8.78 -11.59
N LEU A 102 13.48 -8.29 -11.16
CA LEU A 102 12.20 -8.99 -11.36
C LEU A 102 11.86 -9.13 -12.85
N GLN A 103 12.21 -8.14 -13.67
CA GLN A 103 12.04 -8.20 -15.12
C GLN A 103 12.96 -9.26 -15.75
N ASP A 104 14.24 -9.29 -15.37
CA ASP A 104 15.25 -10.22 -15.87
C ASP A 104 14.96 -11.68 -15.46
N GLU A 105 14.34 -11.90 -14.31
CA GLU A 105 13.88 -13.23 -13.87
C GLU A 105 12.85 -13.84 -14.83
N GLY A 106 12.07 -13.00 -15.52
CA GLY A 106 11.04 -13.44 -16.44
C GLY A 106 9.86 -14.10 -15.74
N GLY A 107 9.20 -15.04 -16.42
CA GLY A 107 8.02 -15.73 -15.89
C GLY A 107 6.91 -14.76 -15.46
N LEU A 108 6.23 -15.10 -14.37
CA LEU A 108 5.16 -14.27 -13.81
C LEU A 108 5.68 -12.97 -13.16
N PRO A 109 6.77 -12.97 -12.35
CA PRO A 109 7.35 -11.72 -11.82
C PRO A 109 7.69 -10.71 -12.91
N GLY A 110 8.37 -11.15 -13.97
CA GLY A 110 8.75 -10.29 -15.08
C GLY A 110 7.57 -9.78 -15.90
N GLU A 111 6.55 -10.61 -16.14
CA GLU A 111 5.31 -10.17 -16.79
C GLU A 111 4.56 -9.11 -15.96
N LEU A 112 4.49 -9.26 -14.64
CA LEU A 112 3.86 -8.29 -13.75
C LEU A 112 4.62 -6.95 -13.77
N VAL A 113 5.95 -6.98 -13.71
CA VAL A 113 6.78 -5.77 -13.82
C VAL A 113 6.67 -5.11 -15.18
N ARG A 114 6.70 -5.88 -16.27
CA ARG A 114 6.50 -5.35 -17.63
C ARG A 114 5.16 -4.62 -17.74
N ARG A 115 4.09 -5.20 -17.19
CA ARG A 115 2.78 -4.55 -17.14
C ARG A 115 2.78 -3.28 -16.29
N LEU A 116 3.48 -3.25 -15.17
CA LEU A 116 3.62 -2.06 -14.33
C LEU A 116 4.28 -0.91 -15.11
N ILE A 117 5.40 -1.18 -15.76
CA ILE A 117 6.15 -0.22 -16.59
C ILE A 117 5.29 0.29 -17.75
N GLU A 118 4.56 -0.60 -18.44
CA GLU A 118 3.65 -0.25 -19.53
C GLU A 118 2.31 0.34 -19.07
N ARG A 119 2.10 0.53 -17.76
CA ARG A 119 0.83 0.93 -17.15
C ARG A 119 -0.38 0.08 -17.56
N ARG A 120 -0.16 -1.20 -17.84
CA ARG A 120 -1.19 -2.23 -18.09
C ARG A 120 -1.63 -2.90 -16.79
N LEU A 121 -2.17 -2.06 -15.90
CA LEU A 121 -2.53 -2.47 -14.54
C LEU A 121 -3.76 -3.39 -14.51
N TYR A 122 -3.76 -4.29 -13.52
CA TYR A 122 -4.91 -5.15 -13.24
C TYR A 122 -6.13 -4.31 -12.88
N LYS A 123 -7.31 -4.81 -13.22
CA LYS A 123 -8.57 -4.12 -12.96
C LYS A 123 -9.24 -4.72 -11.73
N ARG A 124 -9.67 -3.86 -10.82
CA ARG A 124 -10.49 -4.26 -9.68
C ARG A 124 -11.87 -4.68 -10.18
N ILE A 125 -12.20 -5.96 -10.03
CA ILE A 125 -13.51 -6.54 -10.39
C ILE A 125 -14.45 -6.67 -9.19
N TYR A 126 -13.92 -6.69 -7.97
CA TYR A 126 -14.68 -6.82 -6.73
C TYR A 126 -14.04 -5.97 -5.61
N SER A 127 -14.87 -5.50 -4.68
CA SER A 127 -14.47 -4.80 -3.46
C SER A 127 -15.56 -5.06 -2.43
N GLY A 128 -15.19 -5.50 -1.23
CA GLY A 128 -16.14 -5.83 -0.18
C GLY A 128 -15.46 -5.94 1.19
N PRO A 129 -16.22 -6.29 2.24
CA PRO A 129 -15.66 -6.54 3.55
C PRO A 129 -14.65 -7.70 3.49
N GLY A 130 -13.58 -7.58 4.27
CA GLY A 130 -12.62 -8.67 4.50
C GLY A 130 -13.18 -9.75 5.45
N PRO A 131 -12.41 -10.82 5.71
CA PRO A 131 -12.71 -11.77 6.77
C PRO A 131 -12.90 -11.05 8.12
N SER A 132 -13.89 -11.52 8.89
CA SER A 132 -14.17 -11.03 10.24
C SER A 132 -13.22 -11.64 11.27
N ASP A 133 -12.64 -12.80 10.97
CA ASP A 133 -11.71 -13.50 11.85
C ASP A 133 -10.30 -12.88 11.74
N PRO A 134 -9.70 -12.41 12.85
CA PRO A 134 -8.37 -11.81 12.84
C PRO A 134 -7.27 -12.75 12.37
N GLU A 135 -7.34 -14.05 12.69
CA GLU A 135 -6.32 -15.03 12.26
C GLU A 135 -6.39 -15.24 10.75
N GLU A 136 -7.60 -15.39 10.20
CA GLU A 136 -7.82 -15.42 8.75
C GLU A 136 -7.32 -14.13 8.07
N ALA A 137 -7.63 -12.95 8.62
CA ALA A 137 -7.18 -11.67 8.10
C ALA A 137 -5.64 -11.56 8.06
N GLU A 138 -4.96 -11.98 9.12
CA GLU A 138 -3.50 -11.98 9.20
C GLU A 138 -2.89 -12.96 8.18
N SER A 139 -3.45 -14.16 8.06
CA SER A 139 -2.98 -15.18 7.10
C SER A 139 -3.06 -14.68 5.65
N LEU A 140 -4.15 -13.99 5.29
CA LEU A 140 -4.31 -13.39 3.96
C LEU A 140 -3.44 -12.14 3.79
N GLY A 141 -3.09 -11.44 4.88
CA GLY A 141 -2.24 -10.27 4.84
C GLY A 141 -0.79 -10.57 4.45
N ARG A 142 -0.19 -11.60 5.04
CA ARG A 142 1.27 -11.84 4.96
C ARG A 142 1.67 -13.29 4.64
N GLY A 143 0.73 -14.23 4.68
CA GLY A 143 1.01 -15.65 4.54
C GLY A 143 0.95 -16.19 3.10
N PRO A 144 1.47 -17.41 2.86
CA PRO A 144 1.32 -18.12 1.58
C PRO A 144 -0.14 -18.47 1.23
N GLU A 145 -1.04 -18.42 2.20
CA GLU A 145 -2.47 -18.72 2.05
C GLU A 145 -3.12 -17.80 1.01
N ARG A 146 -2.77 -16.50 1.00
CA ARG A 146 -3.28 -15.55 0.01
C ARG A 146 -2.93 -15.98 -1.41
N ARG A 147 -1.66 -16.31 -1.67
CA ARG A 147 -1.18 -16.72 -3.00
C ARG A 147 -1.85 -18.02 -3.45
N THR A 148 -2.03 -18.95 -2.52
CA THR A 148 -2.76 -20.20 -2.78
C THR A 148 -4.23 -19.94 -3.15
N LEU A 149 -4.87 -18.95 -2.52
CA LEU A 149 -6.24 -18.54 -2.83
C LEU A 149 -6.32 -17.82 -4.19
N GLU A 150 -5.38 -16.92 -4.48
CA GLU A 150 -5.22 -16.24 -5.77
C GLU A 150 -5.11 -17.24 -6.93
N ASP A 151 -4.22 -18.23 -6.81
CA ASP A 151 -3.99 -19.23 -7.85
C ASP A 151 -5.22 -20.12 -8.05
N ARG A 152 -5.90 -20.49 -6.96
CA ARG A 152 -7.18 -21.24 -7.01
C ARG A 152 -8.29 -20.45 -7.71
N TRP A 153 -8.35 -19.13 -7.49
CA TRP A 153 -9.33 -18.28 -8.17
C TRP A 153 -8.99 -18.09 -9.65
N ALA A 154 -7.70 -17.96 -9.99
CA ALA A 154 -7.26 -17.92 -11.37
C ALA A 154 -7.64 -19.20 -12.13
N GLU A 155 -7.42 -20.37 -11.51
CA GLU A 155 -7.82 -21.67 -12.06
C GLU A 155 -9.34 -21.76 -12.28
N ARG A 156 -10.15 -21.37 -11.28
CA ARG A 156 -11.62 -21.34 -11.41
C ARG A 156 -12.11 -20.39 -12.50
N ALA A 157 -11.37 -19.33 -12.77
CA ALA A 157 -11.67 -18.38 -13.84
C ALA A 157 -11.18 -18.85 -15.22
N GLY A 158 -10.49 -19.99 -15.33
CA GLY A 158 -9.89 -20.46 -16.57
C GLY A 158 -8.73 -19.58 -17.05
N THR A 159 -8.03 -18.93 -16.11
CA THR A 159 -6.92 -18.00 -16.39
C THR A 159 -5.60 -18.53 -15.83
N PRO A 160 -4.44 -18.13 -16.39
CA PRO A 160 -3.14 -18.54 -15.85
C PRO A 160 -2.94 -18.12 -14.39
N PRO A 161 -2.19 -18.90 -13.58
CA PRO A 161 -1.78 -18.50 -12.23
C PRO A 161 -1.20 -17.09 -12.18
N GLY A 162 -1.49 -16.35 -11.11
CA GLY A 162 -1.12 -14.94 -10.97
C GLY A 162 -1.97 -13.92 -11.74
N SER A 163 -2.96 -14.35 -12.55
CA SER A 163 -3.90 -13.45 -13.23
C SER A 163 -4.95 -12.82 -12.31
N VAL A 164 -5.10 -13.36 -11.10
CA VAL A 164 -5.99 -12.87 -10.05
C VAL A 164 -5.14 -12.54 -8.83
N LEU A 165 -5.32 -11.35 -8.27
CA LEU A 165 -4.60 -10.88 -7.10
C LEU A 165 -5.59 -10.37 -6.05
N ILE A 166 -5.25 -10.55 -4.78
CA ILE A 166 -6.03 -10.08 -3.64
C ILE A 166 -5.27 -8.92 -2.99
N ASP A 167 -5.90 -7.76 -2.87
CA ASP A 167 -5.34 -6.62 -2.14
C ASP A 167 -5.64 -6.75 -0.64
N PRO A 168 -4.63 -6.97 0.22
CA PRO A 168 -4.84 -7.12 1.65
C PRO A 168 -4.89 -5.79 2.41
N ALA A 169 -4.69 -4.62 1.80
CA ALA A 169 -4.56 -3.38 2.58
C ALA A 169 -5.85 -2.85 3.20
N ALA A 170 -6.98 -3.53 2.99
CA ALA A 170 -8.19 -3.34 3.78
C ALA A 170 -8.24 -4.26 5.02
N LEU A 171 -7.29 -5.18 5.18
CA LEU A 171 -7.21 -6.19 6.24
C LEU A 171 -6.23 -5.82 7.37
N LEU A 172 -5.39 -4.79 7.17
CA LEU A 172 -4.35 -4.31 8.10
C LEU A 172 -4.62 -2.85 8.47
#